data_AF-A0A812SB21-F1
#
_entry.id   AF-A0A812SB21-F1
#
_cell.length_a   1.000
_cell.length_b   1.000
_cell.length_c   1.000
_cell.angle_alpha   90.00
_cell.angle_beta   90.00
_cell.angle_gamma   90.00
#
_symmetry.space_group_name_H-M   'P 1'
#
loop_
_entity.id
_entity.type
_entity.pdbx_description
1 polymer ?
#
loop_
_entity_poly.entity_id
_entity_poly.type
_entity_poly.pdbx_seq_one_letter_code
_entity_poly.pdbx_strand_id
1 'polypeptide(L)'
;YPNLQWLVRHDDDVYLRAPALLAQLASRPPVRYLWGMIDHGSSPVRDPEHQHYNSYDQFPKQDHPSWGDIFPPYARGLLWAMSADLVAAIVEAFNADVEDRAGEVLGEAAANTVPHPDDPAVGVLIAGLVQGGMSINLDDRDFNSFSLNPSCSWA
;
A
#
# COMPACT_ATOMS: atom_id res chain seq x y z
N TYR A 1 -19.04 2.95 4.27
CA TYR A 1 -19.49 3.67 3.06
C TYR A 1 -19.96 2.67 2.01
N PRO A 2 -21.28 2.37 1.91
CA PRO A 2 -21.78 1.24 1.12
C PRO A 2 -21.60 1.38 -0.40
N ASN A 3 -21.37 2.60 -0.91
CA ASN A 3 -21.17 2.87 -2.33
C ASN A 3 -19.72 3.31 -2.65
N LEU A 4 -18.78 3.09 -1.73
CA LEU A 4 -17.37 3.42 -1.97
C LEU A 4 -16.80 2.44 -3.00
N GLN A 5 -16.21 2.97 -4.08
CA GLN A 5 -15.51 2.15 -5.08
C GLN A 5 -13.99 2.23 -4.91
N TRP A 6 -13.49 3.38 -4.49
CA TRP A 6 -12.07 3.69 -4.42
C TRP A 6 -11.76 4.37 -3.09
N LEU A 7 -10.70 3.92 -2.43
CA LEU A 7 -9.99 4.71 -1.44
C LEU A 7 -8.79 5.35 -2.13
N VAL A 8 -8.66 6.66 -2.02
CA VAL A 8 -7.52 7.42 -2.52
C VAL A 8 -6.85 8.07 -1.33
N ARG A 9 -5.54 7.90 -1.22
CA ARG A 9 -4.71 8.62 -0.25
C ARG A 9 -3.68 9.45 -0.98
N HIS A 10 -3.42 10.64 -0.49
CA HIS A 10 -2.23 11.42 -0.82
C HIS A 10 -1.72 12.17 0.40
N ASP A 11 -0.49 12.67 0.34
CA ASP A 11 0.07 13.56 1.37
C ASP A 11 -0.47 14.98 1.23
N ASP A 12 -0.47 15.73 2.34
CA ASP A 12 -0.99 17.11 2.39
C ASP A 12 -0.07 18.12 1.70
N ASP A 13 1.18 17.74 1.42
CA ASP A 13 2.17 18.50 0.64
C ASP A 13 2.15 18.16 -0.86
N VAL A 14 1.14 17.41 -1.32
CA VAL A 14 1.00 16.95 -2.71
C VAL A 14 -0.16 17.64 -3.41
N TYR A 15 0.11 18.16 -4.61
CA TYR A 15 -0.94 18.67 -5.48
C TYR A 15 -1.61 17.54 -6.27
N LEU A 16 -2.90 17.32 -6.00
CA LEU A 16 -3.71 16.31 -6.69
C LEU A 16 -4.50 16.91 -7.87
N ARG A 17 -4.27 16.40 -9.08
CA ARG A 17 -5.11 16.68 -10.26
C ARG A 17 -6.38 15.82 -10.26
N ALA A 18 -7.33 16.13 -9.38
CA ALA A 18 -8.52 15.31 -9.15
C ALA A 18 -9.30 14.91 -10.42
N PRO A 19 -9.55 15.80 -11.42
CA PRO A 19 -10.25 15.39 -12.64
C PRO A 19 -9.51 14.32 -13.45
N ALA A 20 -8.18 14.41 -13.53
CA ALA A 20 -7.36 13.43 -14.25
C ALA A 20 -7.35 12.08 -13.52
N LEU A 21 -7.24 12.10 -12.19
CA LEU A 21 -7.37 10.91 -11.36
C LEU A 21 -8.70 10.20 -11.60
N LEU A 22 -9.80 10.95 -11.49
CA LEU A 22 -11.15 10.38 -11.63
C LEU A 22 -11.38 9.81 -13.03
N ALA A 23 -10.89 10.48 -14.07
CA ALA A 23 -10.96 9.96 -15.45
C ALA A 23 -10.18 8.65 -15.61
N GLN A 24 -8.99 8.55 -14.99
CA GLN A 24 -8.22 7.31 -14.99
C GLN A 24 -8.94 6.20 -14.23
N LEU A 25 -9.37 6.44 -12.99
CA LEU A 25 -10.05 5.44 -12.17
C LEU A 25 -11.37 4.96 -12.82
N ALA A 26 -12.08 5.84 -13.52
CA ALA A 26 -13.29 5.47 -14.27
C ALA A 26 -13.03 4.46 -15.40
N SER A 27 -11.79 4.36 -15.89
CA SER A 27 -11.38 3.39 -16.92
C SER A 27 -10.85 2.07 -16.36
N ARG A 28 -10.72 1.93 -15.03
CA ARG A 28 -10.14 0.76 -14.37
C ARG A 28 -11.22 -0.06 -13.67
N PRO A 29 -11.07 -1.40 -13.62
CA PRO A 29 -11.99 -2.24 -12.85
C PRO A 29 -11.76 -2.01 -11.34
N PRO A 30 -12.78 -1.63 -10.56
CA PRO A 30 -12.66 -1.39 -9.12
C PRO A 30 -12.74 -2.71 -8.33
N VAL A 31 -11.93 -3.70 -8.71
CA VAL A 31 -11.93 -5.04 -8.10
C VAL A 31 -10.51 -5.48 -7.86
N ARG A 32 -10.19 -5.73 -6.59
CA ARG A 32 -8.88 -6.20 -6.10
C ARG A 32 -7.72 -5.42 -6.73
N TYR A 33 -7.84 -4.10 -6.75
CA TYR A 33 -6.98 -3.23 -7.53
C TYR A 33 -6.20 -2.28 -6.63
N LEU A 34 -4.90 -2.17 -6.87
CA LEU A 34 -4.00 -1.21 -6.25
C LEU A 34 -3.20 -0.50 -7.33
N TRP A 35 -3.33 0.82 -7.38
CA TRP A 35 -2.53 1.70 -8.21
C TRP A 35 -1.75 2.67 -7.34
N GLY A 36 -0.49 2.92 -7.70
CA GLY A 36 0.44 3.75 -6.94
C GLY A 36 1.86 3.29 -7.20
N MET A 37 2.87 3.99 -6.66
CA MET A 37 4.29 3.70 -6.88
C MET A 37 4.72 2.41 -6.20
N ILE A 38 4.46 1.28 -6.86
CA ILE A 38 4.77 -0.01 -6.29
C ILE A 38 6.28 -0.19 -6.17
N ASP A 39 6.74 -0.38 -4.94
CA ASP A 39 8.08 -0.84 -4.66
C ASP A 39 8.15 -2.36 -4.78
N HIS A 40 9.15 -2.84 -5.51
CA HIS A 40 9.34 -4.27 -5.74
C HIS A 40 10.64 -4.81 -5.14
N GLY A 41 11.44 -3.99 -4.45
CA GLY A 41 12.79 -4.44 -4.09
C GLY A 41 13.52 -3.66 -3.02
N SER A 42 12.90 -2.69 -2.33
CA SER A 42 13.58 -2.07 -1.19
C SER A 42 13.76 -3.06 -0.04
N SER A 43 14.95 -3.02 0.55
CA SER A 43 15.26 -3.77 1.75
C SER A 43 14.79 -3.06 3.01
N PRO A 44 14.31 -3.79 4.02
CA PRO A 44 14.05 -3.21 5.33
C PRO A 44 15.33 -2.67 5.95
N VAL A 45 15.28 -1.45 6.50
CA VAL A 45 16.43 -0.88 7.21
C VAL A 45 16.52 -1.53 8.59
N ARG A 46 17.66 -2.16 8.89
CA ARG A 46 17.88 -2.91 10.14
C ARG A 46 18.73 -2.16 11.17
N ASP A 47 19.01 -0.89 10.92
CA ASP A 47 19.73 -0.01 11.84
C ASP A 47 18.77 0.72 12.79
N PRO A 48 18.80 0.47 14.12
CA PRO A 48 17.91 1.10 15.10
C PRO A 48 17.98 2.63 15.17
N GLU A 49 19.08 3.24 14.71
CA GLU A 49 19.24 4.69 14.72
C GLU A 49 18.65 5.37 13.47
N HIS A 50 18.23 4.59 12.48
CA HIS A 50 17.68 5.11 11.23
C HIS A 50 16.17 5.39 11.35
N GLN A 51 15.70 6.50 10.79
CA GLN A 51 14.29 6.92 10.84
C GLN A 51 13.29 5.92 10.20
N HIS A 52 13.79 4.99 9.39
CA HIS A 52 13.01 3.93 8.73
C HIS A 52 13.36 2.53 9.25
N TYR A 53 13.91 2.44 10.46
CA TYR A 53 14.23 1.18 11.11
C TYR A 53 13.02 0.25 11.22
N ASN A 54 13.23 -1.02 10.90
CA ASN A 54 12.27 -2.10 11.06
C ASN A 54 12.94 -3.28 11.75
N SER A 55 12.45 -3.68 12.92
CA SER A 55 13.00 -4.84 13.63
C SER A 55 12.63 -6.15 12.93
N TYR A 56 13.33 -7.24 13.26
CA TYR A 56 12.97 -8.58 12.79
C TYR A 56 11.65 -9.09 13.38
N ASP A 57 11.23 -8.56 14.53
CA ASP A 57 9.94 -8.91 15.13
C ASP A 57 8.78 -8.27 14.35
N GLN A 58 8.98 -7.03 13.87
CA GLN A 58 8.00 -6.32 13.04
C GLN A 58 7.97 -6.88 11.62
N PHE A 59 9.14 -7.07 11.00
CA PHE A 59 9.30 -7.60 9.66
C PHE A 59 10.34 -8.73 9.67
N PRO A 60 9.90 -9.99 9.82
CA PRO A 60 10.77 -11.14 9.77
C PRO A 60 11.60 -11.15 8.49
N LYS A 61 12.87 -11.53 8.62
CA LYS A 61 13.80 -11.57 7.50
C LYS A 61 13.27 -12.50 6.42
N GLN A 62 13.23 -12.03 5.18
CA GLN A 62 13.00 -12.90 4.03
C GLN A 62 14.34 -13.33 3.43
N ASP A 63 14.49 -14.63 3.15
CA ASP A 63 15.67 -15.17 2.47
C ASP A 63 15.27 -15.61 1.06
N HIS A 64 15.13 -14.64 0.14
CA HIS A 64 14.94 -14.95 -1.27
C HIS A 64 16.30 -15.06 -1.99
N PRO A 65 16.57 -16.14 -2.75
CA PRO A 65 17.88 -16.40 -3.37
C PRO A 65 18.38 -15.30 -4.32
N SER A 66 17.48 -14.59 -5.00
CA SER A 66 17.84 -13.54 -5.97
C SER A 66 17.83 -12.11 -5.42
N TRP A 67 17.12 -11.84 -4.32
CA TRP A 67 16.86 -10.45 -3.88
C TRP A 67 17.13 -10.22 -2.39
N GLY A 68 17.40 -11.27 -1.61
CA GLY A 68 17.68 -11.15 -0.18
C GLY A 68 16.46 -10.73 0.64
N ASP A 69 16.73 -9.95 1.70
CA ASP A 69 15.72 -9.39 2.60
C ASP A 69 15.08 -8.16 1.96
N ILE A 70 13.86 -8.32 1.46
CA ILE A 70 13.09 -7.29 0.77
C ILE A 70 11.68 -7.20 1.35
N PHE A 71 11.09 -6.01 1.28
CA PHE A 71 9.67 -5.86 1.55
C PHE A 71 8.85 -6.57 0.45
N PRO A 72 7.68 -7.15 0.79
CA PRO A 72 6.68 -7.51 -0.22
C PRO A 72 6.21 -6.27 -1.00
N PRO A 73 5.69 -6.42 -2.22
CA PRO A 73 5.25 -5.26 -3.00
C PRO A 73 4.20 -4.41 -2.30
N TYR A 74 4.45 -3.09 -2.23
CA TYR A 74 3.55 -2.11 -1.63
C TYR A 74 3.62 -0.78 -2.37
N ALA A 75 2.54 -0.01 -2.33
CA ALA A 75 2.54 1.34 -2.89
C ALA A 75 3.34 2.28 -1.99
N ARG A 76 4.32 2.95 -2.56
CA ARG A 76 5.11 4.00 -1.92
C ARG A 76 4.62 5.38 -2.31
N GLY A 77 4.93 6.32 -1.43
CA GLY A 77 5.07 7.72 -1.73
C GLY A 77 3.75 8.45 -1.76
N LEU A 78 3.72 9.49 -2.55
CA LEU A 78 2.85 10.65 -2.35
C LEU A 78 1.36 10.41 -2.63
N LEU A 79 1.01 9.34 -3.37
CA LEU A 79 -0.35 9.06 -3.81
C LEU A 79 -0.54 7.59 -4.24
N TRP A 80 -1.65 7.01 -3.81
CA TRP A 80 -2.15 5.74 -4.34
C TRP A 80 -3.68 5.68 -4.34
N ALA A 81 -4.23 4.74 -5.10
CA ALA A 81 -5.64 4.41 -5.16
C ALA A 81 -5.86 2.91 -5.03
N MET A 82 -6.79 2.50 -4.18
CA MET A 82 -7.12 1.11 -3.91
C MET A 82 -8.61 0.89 -4.06
N SER A 83 -9.03 -0.22 -4.67
CA SER A 83 -10.44 -0.56 -4.75
C SER A 83 -11.00 -0.90 -3.36
N ALA A 84 -12.26 -0.53 -3.12
CA ALA A 84 -12.88 -0.68 -1.82
C ALA A 84 -12.96 -2.15 -1.34
N ASP A 85 -13.08 -3.10 -2.26
CA ASP A 85 -13.07 -4.54 -1.94
C ASP A 85 -11.69 -5.02 -1.47
N LEU A 86 -10.61 -4.49 -2.02
CA LEU A 86 -9.25 -4.77 -1.55
C LEU A 86 -9.00 -4.14 -0.17
N VAL A 87 -9.47 -2.91 0.04
CA VAL A 87 -9.40 -2.25 1.35
C VAL A 87 -10.12 -3.09 2.40
N ALA A 88 -11.33 -3.58 2.10
CA ALA A 88 -12.08 -4.43 3.03
C ALA A 88 -11.31 -5.71 3.37
N ALA A 89 -10.76 -6.40 2.37
CA ALA A 89 -9.96 -7.61 2.59
C ALA A 89 -8.71 -7.36 3.44
N ILE A 90 -8.02 -6.23 3.23
CA ILE A 90 -6.84 -5.85 4.03
C ILE A 90 -7.24 -5.54 5.47
N VAL A 91 -8.34 -4.82 5.70
CA VAL A 91 -8.85 -4.53 7.04
C VAL A 91 -9.26 -5.81 7.77
N GLU A 92 -9.92 -6.75 7.08
CA GLU A 92 -10.26 -8.05 7.64
C GLU A 92 -9.02 -8.85 8.03
N ALA A 93 -8.01 -8.91 7.15
CA ALA A 93 -6.74 -9.58 7.43
C ALA A 93 -5.98 -8.92 8.59
N PHE A 94 -5.97 -7.59 8.63
CA PHE A 94 -5.35 -6.82 9.72
C PHE A 94 -6.02 -7.10 11.07
N ASN A 95 -7.35 -7.07 11.12
CA ASN A 95 -8.08 -7.36 12.35
C ASN A 95 -7.82 -8.79 12.83
N ALA A 96 -7.74 -9.76 11.92
CA ALA A 96 -7.40 -11.15 12.26
C ALA A 96 -5.97 -11.26 12.83
N ASP A 97 -4.99 -10.56 12.25
CA ASP A 97 -3.61 -10.51 12.77
C ASP A 97 -3.54 -9.87 14.16
N VAL A 98 -4.29 -8.78 14.37
CA VAL A 98 -4.41 -8.12 15.68
C VAL A 98 -5.08 -9.03 16.70
N GLU A 99 -6.14 -9.75 16.34
CA GLU A 99 -6.80 -10.70 17.24
C GLU A 99 -5.88 -11.86 17.65
N ASP A 100 -5.10 -12.42 16.72
CA ASP A 100 -4.12 -13.47 17.01
C ASP A 100 -3.00 -12.96 17.94
N ARG A 101 -2.55 -11.72 17.71
CA ARG A 101 -1.49 -11.05 18.49
C ARG A 101 -1.97 -10.40 19.78
N ALA A 102 -3.28 -10.25 20.00
CA ALA A 102 -3.84 -9.69 21.23
C ALA A 102 -3.56 -10.54 22.49
N GLY A 103 -3.00 -11.75 22.33
CA GLY A 103 -2.37 -12.52 23.41
C GLY A 103 -0.97 -12.03 23.82
N GLU A 104 -0.26 -11.30 22.96
CA GLU A 104 1.07 -10.74 23.15
C GLU A 104 1.06 -9.22 22.94
N VAL A 105 0.60 -8.48 23.96
CA VAL A 105 0.86 -7.04 24.21
C VAL A 105 1.09 -6.19 22.95
N LEU A 106 0.10 -6.12 22.07
CA LEU A 106 -0.03 -5.00 21.14
C LEU A 106 -0.92 -3.96 21.81
N GLY A 107 -0.27 -3.02 22.52
CA GLY A 107 -0.94 -1.88 23.14
C GLY A 107 -1.72 -1.04 22.12
N GLU A 108 -2.51 -0.08 22.63
CA GLU A 108 -3.41 0.85 21.93
C GLU A 108 -2.85 1.54 20.66
N ALA A 109 -1.56 1.39 20.33
CA ALA A 109 -0.93 1.81 19.10
C ALA A 109 -1.32 0.96 17.87
N ALA A 110 -1.53 -0.36 18.02
CA ALA A 110 -1.87 -1.23 16.88
C ALA A 110 -3.33 -1.10 16.44
N ALA A 111 -4.25 -0.92 17.38
CA ALA A 111 -5.70 -0.84 17.11
C ALA A 111 -6.14 0.49 16.47
N ASN A 112 -5.30 1.54 16.50
CA ASN A 112 -5.65 2.89 16.05
C ASN A 112 -5.07 3.29 14.69
N THR A 113 -4.27 2.44 14.05
CA THR A 113 -3.73 2.73 12.74
C THR A 113 -4.06 1.58 11.81
N VAL A 114 -4.98 1.82 10.88
CA VAL A 114 -4.84 1.20 9.54
C VAL A 114 -3.37 1.38 9.17
N PRO A 115 -2.64 0.32 8.76
CA PRO A 115 -1.21 0.43 8.45
C PRO A 115 -0.99 1.67 7.59
N HIS A 116 0.02 2.46 7.97
CA HIS A 116 0.22 3.76 7.35
C HIS A 116 0.26 3.54 5.82
N PRO A 117 -0.31 4.44 5.01
CA PRO A 117 -0.44 4.25 3.56
C PRO A 117 0.86 3.94 2.81
N ASP A 118 2.02 4.35 3.35
CA ASP A 118 3.38 4.02 2.85
C ASP A 118 4.08 2.94 3.70
N ASP A 119 3.31 2.21 4.48
CA ASP A 119 3.80 1.18 5.38
C ASP A 119 3.98 -0.11 4.59
N PRO A 120 5.18 -0.69 4.61
CA PRO A 120 5.40 -2.03 4.10
C PRO A 120 4.47 -3.09 4.72
N ALA A 121 3.83 -2.82 5.87
CA ALA A 121 2.79 -3.65 6.46
C ALA A 121 1.60 -3.87 5.52
N VAL A 122 1.21 -2.87 4.71
CA VAL A 122 0.20 -3.05 3.66
C VAL A 122 0.66 -4.12 2.66
N GLY A 123 1.93 -4.08 2.27
CA GLY A 123 2.54 -5.09 1.40
C GLY A 123 2.51 -6.49 2.01
N VAL A 124 2.77 -6.61 3.33
CA VAL A 124 2.68 -7.90 4.06
C VAL A 124 1.26 -8.46 4.03
N LEU A 125 0.26 -7.63 4.32
CA LEU A 125 -1.15 -8.06 4.30
C LEU A 125 -1.58 -8.49 2.88
N ILE A 126 -1.20 -7.71 1.87
CA ILE A 126 -1.43 -8.04 0.45
C ILE A 126 -0.77 -9.38 0.10
N ALA A 127 0.48 -9.60 0.51
CA ALA A 127 1.18 -10.85 0.27
C ALA A 127 0.49 -12.04 0.93
N GLY A 128 0.00 -11.88 2.17
CA GLY A 128 -0.80 -12.89 2.86
C GLY A 128 -2.10 -13.23 2.11
N LEU A 129 -2.83 -12.22 1.64
CA LEU A 129 -4.03 -12.42 0.81
C LEU A 129 -3.72 -13.19 -0.49
N VAL A 130 -2.60 -12.87 -1.15
CA VAL A 130 -2.15 -13.58 -2.36
C VAL A 130 -1.77 -15.03 -2.06
N GLN A 131 -1.06 -15.29 -0.97
CA GLN A 131 -0.75 -16.65 -0.51
C GLN A 131 -2.02 -17.44 -0.18
N GLY A 132 -3.06 -16.78 0.32
CA GLY A 132 -4.41 -17.32 0.52
C GLY A 132 -5.21 -17.55 -0.77
N GLY A 133 -4.65 -17.22 -1.95
CA GLY A 133 -5.27 -17.44 -3.25
C GLY A 133 -6.01 -16.24 -3.84
N MET A 134 -5.95 -15.06 -3.20
CA MET A 134 -6.53 -13.85 -3.77
C MET A 134 -5.67 -13.31 -4.92
N SER A 135 -6.26 -13.17 -6.11
CA SER A 135 -5.62 -12.45 -7.22
C SER A 135 -5.80 -10.94 -7.05
N ILE A 136 -4.70 -10.18 -7.12
CA ILE A 136 -4.67 -8.72 -6.96
C ILE A 136 -4.06 -8.09 -8.23
N ASN A 137 -4.68 -7.01 -8.69
CA ASN A 137 -4.20 -6.18 -9.80
C ASN A 137 -3.30 -5.07 -9.24
N LEU A 138 -1.98 -5.27 -9.34
CA LEU A 138 -1.00 -4.20 -9.10
C LEU A 138 -0.82 -3.41 -10.39
N ASP A 139 -1.05 -2.10 -10.34
CA ASP A 139 -0.93 -1.21 -11.50
C ASP A 139 0.03 -0.05 -11.22
N ASP A 140 1.27 -0.21 -11.68
CA ASP A 140 2.38 0.75 -11.57
C ASP A 140 2.78 1.33 -12.95
N ARG A 141 1.97 1.09 -13.99
CA ARG A 141 2.37 1.31 -15.39
C ARG A 141 2.22 2.76 -15.87
N ASP A 142 1.52 3.61 -15.12
CA ASP A 142 1.01 4.90 -15.62
C ASP A 142 1.40 6.14 -14.78
N PHE A 143 2.58 6.18 -14.14
CA PHE A 143 3.02 7.37 -13.37
C PHE A 143 3.06 8.66 -14.21
N ASN A 144 3.40 8.54 -15.50
CA ASN A 144 3.53 9.70 -16.39
C ASN A 144 2.21 10.46 -16.59
N SER A 145 1.07 9.80 -16.40
CA SER A 145 -0.27 10.40 -16.51
C SER A 145 -0.56 11.40 -15.41
N PHE A 146 0.11 11.25 -14.26
CA PHE A 146 -0.19 11.97 -13.03
C PHE A 146 0.72 13.17 -12.79
N SER A 147 2.00 13.05 -13.12
CA SER A 147 3.03 14.00 -12.67
C SER A 147 3.69 14.83 -13.78
N LEU A 148 3.59 14.45 -15.07
CA LEU A 148 4.55 15.00 -16.05
C LEU A 148 3.97 15.54 -17.36
N ASN A 149 2.65 15.48 -17.58
CA ASN A 149 2.08 16.17 -18.72
C ASN A 149 1.58 17.56 -18.30
N PRO A 150 2.37 18.64 -18.51
CA PRO A 150 1.97 19.98 -18.12
C PRO A 150 0.65 20.32 -18.82
N SER A 151 -0.38 20.64 -18.05
CA SER A 151 -1.66 21.14 -18.58
C SER A 151 -1.54 22.54 -19.18
N CYS A 152 -0.39 23.20 -18.99
CA CYS A 152 -0.07 24.48 -19.62
C CYS A 152 0.60 24.23 -20.97
N SER A 153 -0.16 23.78 -21.96
CA SER A 153 0.19 24.07 -23.34
C SER A 153 -0.18 25.53 -23.58
N TRP A 154 0.82 26.42 -23.66
CA TRP A 154 0.62 27.78 -24.13
C TRP A 154 0.02 27.70 -25.54
N ALA A 155 -1.27 28.03 -25.66
CA ALA A 155 -1.93 28.34 -26.92
C ALA A 155 -1.79 29.84 -27.20
#